data_AF-A0AA42B3U5-F1
#
_entry.id   AF-A0AA42B3U5-F1
#
_cell.length_a   1.000
_cell.length_b   1.000
_cell.length_c   1.000
_cell.angle_alpha   90.00
_cell.angle_beta   90.00
_cell.angle_gamma   90.00
#
_symmetry.space_group_name_H-M   'P 1'
#
loop_
_entity.id
_entity.type
_entity.pdbx_description
1 polymer ?
#
loop_
_entity_poly.entity_id
_entity_poly.type
_entity_poly.pdbx_seq_one_letter_code
_entity_poly.pdbx_strand_id
1 'polypeptide(L)' 'ILLLGTGRQVQHVDPELRRFIRSTGMKLEAIDSRNAASTFNILNEEGRIVAAALLPYGVSS' A
#
# COMPACT_ATOMS: atom_id res chain seq x y z
N ILE A 1 -6.56 -5.16 -4.93
CA ILE A 1 -5.49 -4.14 -5.00
C ILE A 1 -4.65 -4.23 -3.74
N LEU A 2 -3.33 -4.11 -3.81
CA LEU A 2 -2.46 -3.98 -2.65
C LEU A 2 -1.98 -2.53 -2.53
N LEU A 3 -2.35 -1.89 -1.43
CA LEU A 3 -1.85 -0.58 -1.04
C LEU A 3 -0.61 -0.78 -0.17
N LEU A 4 0.53 -0.27 -0.60
CA LEU A 4 1.77 -0.28 0.15
C LEU A 4 2.03 1.11 0.72
N GLY A 5 1.79 1.26 2.03
CA GLY A 5 2.13 2.43 2.82
C GLY A 5 3.61 2.46 3.15
N THR A 6 4.36 3.40 2.57
CA THR A 6 5.83 3.48 2.72
C THR A 6 6.30 4.32 3.90
N GLY A 7 5.44 4.53 4.89
CA GLY A 7 5.74 5.32 6.08
C GLY A 7 5.36 6.79 5.90
N ARG A 8 6.21 7.70 6.37
CA ARG A 8 5.92 9.14 6.39
C ARG A 8 5.85 9.78 5.00
N GLN A 9 6.57 9.23 4.03
CA GLN A 9 6.69 9.76 2.68
C GLN A 9 6.58 8.63 1.67
N VAL A 10 6.16 8.98 0.45
CA VAL A 10 6.13 8.05 -0.68
C VAL A 10 7.57 7.64 -1.02
N GLN A 11 7.83 6.33 -1.05
CA GLN A 11 9.12 5.77 -1.45
C GLN A 11 9.00 5.04 -2.77
N HIS A 12 10.09 5.01 -3.53
CA HIS A 12 10.17 4.19 -4.73
C HIS A 12 10.15 2.72 -4.34
N VAL A 13 9.27 1.97 -4.99
CA VAL A 13 9.21 0.52 -4.85
C VAL A 13 10.05 -0.11 -5.93
N ASP A 14 10.86 -1.07 -5.53
CA ASP A 14 11.69 -1.85 -6.44
C ASP A 14 10.88 -2.37 -7.65
N PRO A 15 11.37 -2.18 -8.89
CA PRO A 15 10.69 -2.65 -10.09
C PRO A 15 10.44 -4.16 -10.12
N GLU A 16 11.32 -4.98 -9.53
CA GLU A 16 11.13 -6.43 -9.43
C GLU A 16 9.96 -6.78 -8.53
N LEU A 17 9.83 -6.10 -7.38
CA LEU A 17 8.68 -6.29 -6.50
C LEU A 17 7.38 -5.89 -7.21
N ARG A 18 7.37 -4.78 -7.95
CA ARG A 18 6.20 -4.38 -8.77
C ARG A 18 5.84 -5.45 -9.80
N ARG A 19 6.84 -6.04 -10.48
CA ARG A 19 6.62 -7.12 -11.46
C ARG A 19 6.09 -8.37 -10.80
N PHE A 20 6.64 -8.75 -9.66
CA PHE A 20 6.22 -9.91 -8.88
C PHE A 20 4.74 -9.79 -8.48
N ILE A 21 4.35 -8.70 -7.83
CA ILE A 21 2.94 -8.47 -7.45
C ILE A 21 2.02 -8.45 -8.68
N ARG A 22 2.46 -7.86 -9.79
CA ARG A 22 1.67 -7.89 -11.03
C ARG A 22 1.51 -9.32 -11.58
N SER A 23 2.54 -10.16 -11.46
CA SER A 23 2.46 -11.56 -11.91
C SER A 23 1.48 -12.42 -11.09
N THR A 24 1.14 -12.01 -9.86
CA THR A 24 0.08 -12.66 -9.07
C THR A 24 -1.34 -12.20 -9.46
N GLY A 25 -1.46 -11.33 -10.47
CA GLY A 25 -2.74 -10.72 -10.87
C GLY A 25 -3.17 -9.53 -10.00
N MET A 26 -2.30 -9.10 -9.08
CA MET A 26 -2.58 -7.98 -8.19
C MET A 26 -2.00 -6.67 -8.71
N LYS A 27 -2.74 -5.57 -8.53
CA LYS A 27 -2.23 -4.21 -8.72
C LYS A 27 -1.56 -3.73 -7.42
N LEU A 28 -0.34 -3.20 -7.51
CA LEU A 28 0.38 -2.56 -6.42
C LEU A 28 0.32 -1.03 -6.57
N GLU A 29 -0.10 -0.33 -5.52
CA GLU A 29 0.02 1.13 -5.40
C GLU A 29 0.80 1.50 -4.15
N ALA A 30 1.83 2.32 -4.33
CA ALA A 30 2.72 2.74 -3.25
C ALA A 30 2.52 4.22 -2.95
N ILE A 31 2.10 4.52 -1.73
CA ILE A 31 1.84 5.88 -1.21
C ILE A 31 2.28 5.96 0.25
N ASP A 32 2.22 7.13 0.89
CA ASP A 32 2.50 7.21 2.33
C ASP A 32 1.46 6.42 3.15
N SER A 33 1.86 5.97 4.34
CA SER A 33 1.02 5.06 5.14
C SER A 33 -0.29 5.69 5.62
N ARG A 34 -0.33 7.01 5.82
CA ARG A 34 -1.59 7.70 6.19
C ARG A 34 -2.58 7.63 5.04
N ASN A 35 -2.14 8.00 3.83
CA ASN A 35 -3.01 7.96 2.66
C ASN A 35 -3.40 6.52 2.29
N ALA A 36 -2.48 5.55 2.40
CA ALA A 36 -2.79 4.14 2.20
C ALA A 36 -3.89 3.63 3.13
N ALA A 37 -3.86 4.01 4.42
CA ALA A 37 -4.92 3.64 5.36
C ALA A 37 -6.28 4.25 4.99
N SER A 38 -6.31 5.53 4.64
CA SER A 38 -7.55 6.21 4.20
C SER A 38 -8.13 5.58 2.93
N THR A 39 -7.31 5.32 1.92
CA THR A 39 -7.75 4.68 0.68
C THR A 39 -8.21 3.25 0.92
N PHE A 40 -7.54 2.50 1.82
CA PHE A 40 -7.98 1.16 2.20
C PHE A 40 -9.40 1.17 2.76
N ASN A 41 -9.70 2.08 3.70
CA ASN A 41 -11.01 2.18 4.32
C ASN A 41 -12.11 2.40 3.28
N ILE A 42 -11.92 3.38 2.38
CA ILE A 42 -12.87 3.67 1.30
C ILE A 42 -13.10 2.44 0.41
N LEU A 43 -12.03 1.81 -0.07
CA LEU A 43 -12.14 0.65 -0.97
C LEU A 43 -12.76 -0.56 -0.28
N ASN A 44 -12.49 -0.75 1.01
CA ASN A 44 -13.04 -1.83 1.81
C ASN A 44 -14.53 -1.61 2.09
N GLU A 45 -14.95 -0.37 2.40
CA GLU A 45 -16.36 0.01 2.54
C GLU A 45 -17.15 -0.15 1.23
N GLU A 46 -16.52 0.10 0.09
CA GLU A 46 -17.08 -0.19 -1.25
C GLU A 46 -17.21 -1.70 -1.55
N GLY A 47 -16.76 -2.59 -0.65
CA GLY A 47 -16.79 -4.04 -0.83
C GLY A 47 -15.79 -4.55 -1.86
N ARG A 48 -14.75 -3.77 -2.18
CA ARG A 48 -13.72 -4.16 -3.15
C ARG A 48 -12.70 -5.10 -2.52
N ILE A 49 -12.13 -5.98 -3.33
CA ILE A 49 -11.01 -6.83 -2.90
C ILE A 49 -9.74 -5.96 -2.78
N VAL A 50 -9.42 -5.56 -1.55
CA VAL A 50 -8.30 -4.69 -1.21
C VAL A 50 -7.51 -5.24 -0.01
N ALA A 51 -6.20 -5.03 -0.02
CA ALA A 51 -5.31 -5.29 1.10
C ALA A 51 -4.38 -4.08 1.30
N ALA A 52 -3.91 -3.86 2.52
CA ALA A 52 -2.96 -2.82 2.86
C ALA A 52 -1.77 -3.39 3.65
N ALA A 53 -0.56 -2.97 3.28
CA ALA A 53 0.68 -3.20 4.03
C ALA A 53 1.25 -1.84 4.41
N LEU A 54 1.31 -1.53 5.71
CA LEU A 54 1.61 -0.17 6.19
C LEU A 54 2.89 -0.18 7.03
N LEU A 55 3.90 0.58 6.61
CA LEU A 55 5.06 0.85 7.45
C LEU A 55 4.71 1.90 8.50
N PRO A 56 4.91 1.62 9.80
CA PRO A 56 4.70 2.61 10.84
C PRO A 56 5.77 3.70 10.74
N TYR A 57 5.41 4.91 11.16
CA TYR A 57 6.33 6.04 11.25
C TYR A 57 5.92 6.94 12.41
N GLY A 58 6.89 7.64 13.00
CA GLY A 58 6.65 8.45 14.21
C GLY A 58 6.59 7.64 15.51
N VAL A 59 6.88 6.34 15.47
CA VAL A 59 7.22 5.55 16.66
C VAL A 59 8.70 5.73 16.95
N SER A 60 9.02 6.69 17.81
CA SER A 60 10.31 6.75 18.50
C SER A 60 10.23 5.81 19.71
N SER A 61 11.18 4.87 19.78
CA SER A 61 11.36 4.00 20.95
C SER A 61 12.14 4.71 22.04
#